data_AF-A0A099T485-F1
#
_entry.id   AF-A0A099T485-F1
#
_cell.length_a   1.000
_cell.length_b   1.000
_cell.length_c   1.000
_cell.angle_alpha   90.00
_cell.angle_beta   90.00
_cell.angle_gamma   90.00
#
_symmetry.space_group_name_H-M   'P 1'
#
loop_
_entity.id
_entity.type
_entity.pdbx_description
1 polymer ?
#
loop_
_entity_poly.entity_id
_entity_poly.type
_entity_poly.pdbx_seq_one_letter_code
_entity_poly.pdbx_strand_id
1 'polypeptide(L)' 'MDAWHFDPPAPYDREALHLPPSMITEYDPDDNYEAVVSEQMHSLWNAFGFERCSYFDSNGRWIDN' A
#
# COMPACT_ATOMS: atom_id res chain seq x y z
N MET A 1 28.66 -2.96 24.02
CA MET A 1 27.23 -2.70 23.76
C MET A 1 27.09 -2.60 22.26
N ASP A 2 26.76 -3.72 21.62
CA ASP A 2 26.64 -3.78 20.17
C ASP A 2 25.33 -3.10 19.77
N ALA A 3 25.44 -2.00 19.02
CA ALA A 3 24.31 -1.40 18.37
C ALA A 3 23.79 -2.40 17.34
N TRP A 4 22.56 -2.88 17.52
CA TRP A 4 21.86 -3.64 16.50
C TRP A 4 21.70 -2.75 15.28
N HIS A 5 22.66 -2.84 14.36
CA HIS A 5 22.55 -2.29 13.03
C HIS A 5 21.46 -3.10 12.33
N PHE A 6 20.24 -2.58 12.33
CA PHE A 6 19.24 -3.03 11.39
C PHE A 6 19.69 -2.51 10.03
N ASP A 7 20.36 -3.36 9.27
CA ASP A 7 20.55 -3.11 7.85
C ASP A 7 19.17 -2.81 7.25
N PRO A 8 19.02 -1.71 6.50
CA PRO A 8 17.76 -1.44 5.84
C PRO A 8 17.41 -2.67 4.99
N PRO A 9 16.15 -3.14 5.02
CA PRO A 9 15.75 -4.29 4.20
C PRO A 9 16.13 -4.01 2.75
N ALA A 10 16.60 -5.04 2.05
CA ALA A 10 16.96 -4.94 0.65
C ALA A 10 15.81 -4.24 -0.12
N PRO A 11 16.11 -3.31 -1.05
CA PRO A 11 15.08 -2.75 -1.89
C PRO A 11 14.50 -3.90 -2.71
N TYR A 12 13.32 -4.38 -2.30
CA TYR A 12 12.58 -5.35 -3.08
C TYR A 12 12.19 -4.63 -4.38
N ASP A 13 12.43 -5.27 -5.53
CA ASP A 13 11.75 -4.88 -6.76
C ASP A 13 10.26 -4.82 -6.44
N ARG A 14 9.55 -3.80 -6.95
CA ARG A 14 8.09 -3.68 -6.77
C ARG A 14 7.45 -4.99 -7.25
N GLU A 15 7.19 -5.90 -6.33
CA GLU A 15 6.37 -7.06 -6.61
C GLU A 15 4.98 -6.50 -6.90
N ALA A 16 4.58 -6.58 -8.18
CA ALA A 16 3.24 -6.21 -8.57
C ALA A 16 2.28 -7.16 -7.85
N LEU A 17 1.60 -6.63 -6.83
CA LEU A 17 0.56 -7.38 -6.13
C LEU A 17 -0.63 -7.50 -7.08
N HIS A 18 -0.68 -8.58 -7.83
CA HIS A 18 -1.82 -8.89 -8.68
C HIS A 18 -2.99 -9.31 -7.78
N LEU A 19 -3.98 -8.44 -7.63
CA LEU A 19 -5.22 -8.79 -6.95
C LEU A 19 -5.93 -9.93 -7.69
N PRO A 20 -6.61 -10.84 -6.97
CA PRO A 20 -7.41 -11.87 -7.61
C PRO A 20 -8.44 -11.24 -8.56
N PRO A 21 -8.68 -11.80 -9.76
CA PRO A 21 -9.63 -11.25 -10.71
C PRO A 21 -11.03 -11.03 -10.13
N SER A 22 -11.46 -11.82 -9.15
CA SER A 22 -12.74 -11.64 -8.45
C SER A 22 -12.82 -10.32 -7.67
N MET A 23 -11.72 -9.88 -7.04
CA MET A 23 -11.65 -8.59 -6.35
C MET A 23 -11.66 -7.43 -7.35
N ILE A 24 -10.99 -7.60 -8.50
CA ILE A 24 -11.02 -6.60 -9.57
C ILE A 24 -12.46 -6.53 -10.12
N THR A 25 -13.11 -7.65 -10.42
CA THR A 25 -14.45 -7.63 -11.05
C THR A 25 -15.56 -7.10 -10.13
N GLU A 26 -15.47 -7.29 -8.81
CA GLU A 26 -16.47 -6.79 -7.85
C GLU A 26 -16.27 -5.33 -7.46
N TYR A 27 -15.02 -4.87 -7.41
CA TYR A 27 -14.67 -3.53 -6.91
C TYR A 27 -14.20 -2.58 -8.01
N ASP A 28 -14.13 -3.05 -9.25
CA ASP A 28 -13.54 -2.30 -10.35
C ASP A 28 -14.41 -2.25 -11.63
N PRO A 29 -15.52 -1.49 -11.61
CA PRO A 29 -16.23 -1.14 -12.84
C PRO A 29 -15.50 -0.08 -13.69
N ASP A 30 -14.51 0.65 -13.16
CA ASP A 30 -13.92 1.87 -13.74
C ASP A 30 -12.37 1.90 -13.83
N ASP A 31 -11.70 0.75 -13.65
CA ASP A 31 -10.23 0.59 -13.54
C ASP A 31 -9.58 1.35 -12.35
N ASN A 32 -10.30 1.53 -11.24
CA ASN A 32 -9.92 2.29 -10.04
C ASN A 32 -9.83 1.44 -8.77
N TYR A 33 -9.22 0.26 -8.86
CA TYR A 33 -8.92 -0.58 -7.70
C TYR A 33 -8.03 0.13 -6.64
N GLU A 34 -7.23 1.11 -7.05
CA GLU A 34 -6.30 1.85 -6.18
C GLU A 34 -7.01 2.54 -5.02
N ALA A 35 -8.19 3.14 -5.27
CA ALA A 35 -8.97 3.79 -4.23
C ALA A 35 -9.37 2.80 -3.12
N VAL A 36 -9.84 1.60 -3.50
CA VAL A 36 -10.23 0.55 -2.55
C VAL A 36 -9.02 0.06 -1.75
N VAL A 37 -7.89 -0.18 -2.41
CA VAL A 37 -6.64 -0.59 -1.75
C VAL A 37 -6.16 0.50 -0.78
N SER A 38 -6.25 1.77 -1.16
CA SER A 38 -5.79 2.90 -0.35
C SER A 38 -6.51 2.99 1.01
N GLU A 39 -7.82 2.73 1.03
CA GLU A 39 -8.62 2.73 2.27
C GLU A 39 -8.20 1.61 3.22
N GLN A 40 -7.96 0.41 2.69
CA GLN A 40 -7.50 -0.72 3.48
C GLN A 40 -6.10 -0.46 4.04
N MET A 41 -5.21 0.10 3.22
CA MET A 41 -3.85 0.45 3.62
C MET A 41 -3.83 1.58 4.66
N HIS A 42 -4.70 2.58 4.55
CA HIS A 42 -4.89 3.59 5.59
C HIS A 42 -5.32 2.96 6.93
N SER A 43 -6.28 2.03 6.90
CA SER A 43 -6.74 1.32 8.09
C SER A 43 -5.63 0.50 8.75
N LEU A 44 -4.81 -0.19 7.95
CA LEU A 44 -3.64 -0.92 8.44
C LEU A 44 -2.61 0.02 9.08
N TRP A 45 -2.26 1.12 8.41
CA TRP A 45 -1.32 2.10 8.96
C TRP A 45 -1.83 2.73 10.26
N ASN A 46 -3.13 2.97 10.35
CA ASN A 46 -3.77 3.45 11.57
C ASN A 46 -3.61 2.49 12.75
N ALA A 47 -3.72 1.18 12.50
CA ALA A 47 -3.46 0.16 13.52
C ALA A 47 -2.01 0.21 14.06
N PHE A 48 -1.06 0.73 13.29
CA PHE A 48 0.33 0.96 13.70
C PHE A 48 0.60 2.38 14.25
N GLY A 49 -0.45 3.20 14.45
CA GLY A 49 -0.35 4.54 15.02
C GLY A 49 -0.05 5.66 14.00
N PHE A 50 -0.11 5.37 12.70
CA PHE A 50 0.03 6.38 11.67
C PHE A 50 -1.34 6.93 11.26
N GLU A 51 -1.47 8.24 11.05
CA GLU A 51 -2.75 8.83 10.64
C GLU A 51 -3.23 8.28 9.28
N ARG A 52 -2.31 8.17 8.31
CA ARG A 52 -2.57 7.64 6.96
C ARG A 52 -1.35 6.95 6.37
N CYS A 53 -1.59 5.98 5.49
CA CYS A 53 -0.57 5.40 4.61
C CYS A 53 0.02 6.46 3.69
N SER A 54 1.35 6.63 3.72
CA SER A 54 2.09 7.65 2.98
C SER A 54 2.43 7.28 1.53
N TYR A 55 2.04 6.08 1.09
CA TYR A 55 2.26 5.62 -0.29
C TYR A 55 1.12 5.99 -1.24
N PHE A 56 0.04 6.58 -0.72
CA PHE A 56 -1.11 7.05 -1.49
C PHE A 56 -1.26 8.56 -1.37
N ASP A 57 -1.64 9.20 -2.47
CA ASP A 57 -1.97 10.62 -2.52
C ASP A 57 -3.36 10.89 -1.88
N SER A 58 -3.78 12.16 -1.87
CA SER A 58 -5.10 12.55 -1.34
C SER A 58 -6.28 11.98 -2.15
N ASN A 59 -6.05 11.50 -3.36
CA ASN A 59 -7.04 10.90 -4.24
C ASN A 59 -7.05 9.37 -4.14
N GLY A 60 -6.23 8.77 -3.26
CA GLY A 60 -6.12 7.32 -3.11
C GLY A 60 -5.32 6.65 -4.23
N ARG A 61 -4.53 7.41 -4.99
CA ARG A 61 -3.63 6.88 -6.04
C ARG A 61 -2.24 6.65 -5.51
N TRP A 62 -1.50 5.73 -6.11
CA TRP A 62 -0.09 5.58 -5.79
C TRP A 62 0.67 6.89 -6.06
N ILE A 63 1.54 7.27 -5.12
CA ILE A 63 2.49 8.34 -5.37
C ILE A 63 3.59 7.74 -6.27
N ASP A 64 3.67 8.18 -7.52
CA ASP A 64 4.79 7.85 -8.40
C ASP A 64 6.06 8.48 -7.82
N ASN A 65 7.05 7.63 -7.53
CA ASN A 65 8.38 8.01 -7.05
C ASN A 65 9.32 8.29 -8.24
#